data_AF-A0A5J4UJA3-F1
#
_entry.id   AF-A0A5J4UJA3-F1
#
_cell.length_a   1.000
_cell.length_b   1.000
_cell.length_c   1.000
_cell.angle_alpha   90.00
_cell.angle_beta   90.00
_cell.angle_gamma   90.00
#
_symmetry.space_group_name_H-M   'P 1'
#
loop_
_entity.id
_entity.type
_entity.pdbx_description
1 polymer ?
#
loop_
_entity_poly.entity_id
_entity_poly.type
_entity_poly.pdbx_seq_one_letter_code
_entity_poly.pdbx_strand_id
1 'polypeptide(L)'
;PEAIFPDQVTAQQQGNVIIHALDNYDNSTVAYNPIVTNGIVRFEGAFQKYSDFSYQIGIADSSVVFGSKKDPSDNEYDGKTVCYQNNGHLVHINKNEIAGNALIEDRQTIALEVNMTSSPRTLTFFINGQQQPLSVCNIPPSIRFWVPTVETNKLFVGRINPQTTSADLGKLFGEVGQVESANVATTNEGISRRFGYVTMNSVEAAQRAIQVLNGRTLNGHNIVVRFYRDISPPPAPIQRNWRGKGTKRF
;
A
#
# COMPACT_ATOMS: atom_id res chain seq x y z
N PRO A 1 13.36 12.83 -11.96
CA PRO A 1 13.13 11.59 -12.73
C PRO A 1 11.75 11.69 -13.40
N GLU A 2 11.57 11.09 -14.56
CA GLU A 2 10.28 11.08 -15.26
C GLU A 2 9.44 9.90 -14.78
N ALA A 3 8.20 10.16 -14.39
CA ALA A 3 7.27 9.13 -13.96
C ALA A 3 6.64 8.42 -15.17
N ILE A 4 6.53 7.10 -15.09
CA ILE A 4 5.85 6.23 -16.04
C ILE A 4 4.53 5.83 -15.40
N PHE A 5 3.43 6.36 -15.93
CA PHE A 5 2.08 6.03 -15.50
C PHE A 5 1.50 4.95 -16.39
N PRO A 6 1.06 3.82 -15.83
CA PRO A 6 0.29 2.83 -16.58
C PRO A 6 -1.08 3.36 -17.02
N ASP A 7 -1.63 4.33 -16.27
CA ASP A 7 -2.91 4.97 -16.52
C ASP A 7 -2.85 6.45 -16.09
N GLN A 8 -2.91 7.37 -17.06
CA GLN A 8 -2.88 8.81 -16.79
C GLN A 8 -4.19 9.34 -16.21
N VAL A 9 -5.26 8.55 -16.21
CA VAL A 9 -6.53 8.90 -15.54
C VAL A 9 -6.41 8.70 -14.03
N THR A 10 -5.57 7.78 -13.57
CA THR A 10 -5.44 7.44 -12.14
C THR A 10 -4.45 8.34 -11.42
N ALA A 11 -3.34 8.72 -12.06
CA ALA A 11 -2.37 9.62 -11.47
C ALA A 11 -1.61 10.42 -12.53
N GLN A 12 -1.12 11.59 -12.13
CA GLN A 12 -0.35 12.50 -12.97
C GLN A 12 0.84 13.10 -12.21
N GLN A 13 1.85 13.56 -12.95
CA GLN A 13 3.02 14.24 -12.38
C GLN A 13 2.91 15.74 -12.62
N GLN A 14 2.98 16.53 -11.55
CA GLN A 14 3.14 17.99 -11.61
C GLN A 14 4.47 18.38 -10.98
N GLY A 15 5.49 18.62 -11.83
CA GLY A 15 6.86 18.85 -11.36
C GLY A 15 7.39 17.61 -10.64
N ASN A 16 7.71 17.74 -9.35
CA ASN A 16 8.20 16.63 -8.51
C ASN A 16 7.11 15.95 -7.68
N VAL A 17 5.85 16.37 -7.85
CA VAL A 17 4.71 15.83 -7.09
C VAL A 17 3.95 14.86 -7.97
N ILE A 18 3.64 13.68 -7.42
CA ILE A 18 2.68 12.74 -8.01
C ILE A 18 1.33 13.01 -7.36
N ILE A 19 0.33 13.26 -8.20
CA ILE A 19 -1.03 13.57 -7.78
C ILE A 19 -1.90 12.41 -8.24
N HIS A 20 -2.52 11.72 -7.28
CA HIS A 20 -3.58 10.75 -7.58
C HIS A 20 -4.87 11.49 -7.94
N ALA A 21 -5.64 10.96 -8.87
CA ALA A 21 -6.93 11.55 -9.23
C ALA A 21 -7.93 11.28 -8.09
N LEU A 22 -8.43 12.36 -7.47
CA LEU A 22 -9.26 12.31 -6.26
C LEU A 22 -10.56 11.49 -6.40
N ASP A 23 -11.07 11.36 -7.64
CA ASP A 23 -12.31 10.65 -7.95
C ASP A 23 -12.08 9.27 -8.59
N ASN A 24 -10.82 8.83 -8.70
CA ASN A 24 -10.46 7.51 -9.19
C ASN A 24 -9.95 6.66 -8.02
N TYR A 25 -10.58 5.52 -7.76
CA TYR A 25 -10.30 4.69 -6.58
C TYR A 25 -9.41 3.49 -6.88
N ASP A 26 -8.87 3.43 -8.10
CA ASP A 26 -8.01 2.34 -8.53
C ASP A 26 -6.57 2.57 -8.10
N ASN A 27 -5.83 1.49 -7.84
CA ASN A 27 -4.42 1.58 -7.54
C ASN A 27 -3.62 2.08 -8.76
N SER A 28 -2.58 2.87 -8.54
CA SER A 28 -1.60 3.17 -9.59
C SER A 28 -0.19 3.03 -9.06
N THR A 29 0.58 2.12 -9.66
CA THR A 29 2.02 2.00 -9.39
C THR A 29 2.79 2.83 -10.39
N VAL A 30 3.46 3.86 -9.89
CA VAL A 30 4.26 4.78 -10.69
C VAL A 30 5.72 4.33 -10.66
N ALA A 31 6.25 3.91 -11.81
CA ALA A 31 7.67 3.63 -11.97
C ALA A 31 8.42 4.86 -12.48
N TYR A 32 9.75 4.90 -12.31
CA TYR A 32 10.56 6.06 -12.73
C TYR A 32 11.62 5.70 -13.77
N ASN A 33 11.84 6.63 -14.71
CA ASN A 33 12.99 6.70 -15.61
C ASN A 33 14.13 7.53 -15.00
N PRO A 34 15.40 7.21 -15.35
CA PRO A 34 15.83 6.10 -16.22
C PRO A 34 15.89 4.76 -15.47
N ILE A 35 16.06 3.65 -16.21
CA ILE A 35 16.51 2.37 -15.63
C ILE A 35 17.89 2.59 -15.03
N VAL A 36 18.09 2.13 -13.80
CA VAL A 36 19.38 2.21 -13.12
C VAL A 36 20.12 0.90 -13.35
N THR A 37 21.30 0.97 -13.98
CA THR A 37 22.16 -0.19 -14.29
C THR A 37 23.57 -0.07 -13.74
N ASN A 38 23.98 1.13 -13.30
CA ASN A 38 25.32 1.41 -12.82
C ASN A 38 25.33 2.62 -11.87
N GLY A 39 26.43 2.77 -11.12
CA GLY A 39 26.67 3.88 -10.20
C GLY A 39 25.98 3.72 -8.84
N ILE A 40 26.08 4.79 -8.05
CA ILE A 40 25.33 4.96 -6.81
C ILE A 40 24.22 5.97 -7.11
N VAL A 41 22.96 5.56 -6.92
CA VAL A 41 21.80 6.40 -7.23
C VAL A 41 20.89 6.48 -6.02
N ARG A 42 20.54 7.71 -5.63
CA ARG A 42 19.60 7.99 -4.55
C ARG A 42 18.28 8.50 -5.11
N PHE A 43 17.18 7.90 -4.66
CA PHE A 43 15.82 8.29 -4.96
C PHE A 43 15.13 8.66 -3.65
N GLU A 44 14.66 9.91 -3.54
CA GLU A 44 14.18 10.49 -2.30
C GLU A 44 12.87 11.24 -2.53
N GLY A 45 11.96 11.15 -1.55
CA GLY A 45 10.68 11.83 -1.57
C GLY A 45 10.04 11.83 -0.18
N ALA A 46 8.83 12.39 -0.08
CA ALA A 46 8.03 12.37 1.14
C ALA A 46 6.59 12.01 0.78
N PHE A 47 5.92 11.27 1.67
CA PHE A 47 4.48 11.06 1.57
C PHE A 47 3.78 12.14 2.39
N GLN A 48 2.80 12.81 1.78
CA GLN A 48 1.89 13.70 2.50
C GLN A 48 0.63 12.90 2.83
N LYS A 49 0.35 12.74 4.12
CA LYS A 49 -0.73 11.89 4.63
C LYS A 49 -2.09 12.50 4.33
N TYR A 50 -2.85 11.81 3.48
CA TYR A 50 -4.31 11.95 3.38
C TYR A 50 -5.05 10.75 4.03
N SER A 51 -4.36 9.69 4.46
CA SER A 51 -4.99 8.44 4.92
C SER A 51 -4.07 7.47 5.68
N ASP A 52 -4.63 6.45 6.33
CA ASP A 52 -3.88 5.29 6.88
C ASP A 52 -3.54 4.22 5.82
N PHE A 53 -3.37 4.60 4.55
CA PHE A 53 -2.89 3.66 3.53
C PHE A 53 -1.45 3.23 3.81
N SER A 54 -1.08 2.08 3.26
CA SER A 54 0.31 1.62 3.34
C SER A 54 1.18 2.51 2.47
N TYR A 55 2.01 3.36 3.07
CA TYR A 55 3.10 4.00 2.32
C TYR A 55 4.13 2.95 1.99
N GLN A 56 4.48 2.86 0.71
CA GLN A 56 5.54 1.98 0.27
C GLN A 56 6.37 2.69 -0.77
N ILE A 57 7.65 2.39 -0.79
CA ILE A 57 8.58 2.85 -1.80
C ILE A 57 9.56 1.73 -2.06
N GLY A 58 9.92 1.52 -3.33
CA GLY A 58 10.62 0.31 -3.69
C GLY A 58 11.42 0.40 -4.96
N ILE A 59 12.05 -0.72 -5.26
CA ILE A 59 12.64 -1.00 -6.55
C ILE A 59 11.96 -2.21 -7.18
N ALA A 60 11.94 -2.23 -8.50
CA ALA A 60 11.52 -3.37 -9.29
C ALA A 60 12.64 -3.76 -10.25
N ASP A 61 12.74 -5.04 -10.58
CA ASP A 61 13.51 -5.48 -11.74
C ASP A 61 13.04 -4.70 -12.98
N SER A 62 13.97 -4.27 -13.82
CA SER A 62 13.67 -3.43 -14.99
C SER A 62 12.71 -4.07 -16.01
N SER A 63 12.52 -5.40 -15.96
CA SER A 63 11.54 -6.13 -16.78
C SER A 63 10.10 -5.94 -16.32
N VAL A 64 9.87 -5.41 -15.11
CA VAL A 64 8.53 -5.11 -14.60
C VAL A 64 7.96 -3.90 -15.31
N VAL A 65 6.79 -4.11 -15.91
CA VAL A 65 5.93 -3.04 -16.41
C VAL A 65 4.63 -3.15 -15.63
N PHE A 66 4.38 -2.18 -14.75
CA PHE A 66 3.14 -2.14 -13.98
C PHE A 66 1.96 -1.85 -14.92
N GLY A 67 0.87 -2.59 -14.74
CA GLY A 67 -0.37 -2.39 -15.48
C GLY A 67 -1.26 -1.31 -14.85
N SER A 68 -2.29 -0.87 -15.58
CA SER A 68 -3.35 -0.02 -15.03
C SER A 68 -4.07 -0.78 -13.91
N LYS A 69 -4.35 -0.09 -12.78
CA LYS A 69 -5.06 -0.63 -11.61
C LYS A 69 -4.30 -1.74 -10.85
N LYS A 70 -2.97 -1.79 -10.99
CA LYS A 70 -2.14 -2.86 -10.45
C LYS A 70 -1.29 -2.42 -9.25
N ASP A 71 -1.24 -3.27 -8.24
CA ASP A 71 -0.43 -3.08 -7.04
C ASP A 71 0.92 -3.81 -7.16
N PRO A 72 2.02 -3.30 -6.59
CA PRO A 72 3.32 -3.96 -6.65
C PRO A 72 3.35 -5.35 -5.97
N SER A 73 2.35 -5.67 -5.15
CA SER A 73 2.17 -6.97 -4.50
C SER A 73 1.31 -7.97 -5.29
N ASP A 74 0.77 -7.57 -6.45
CA ASP A 74 0.04 -8.46 -7.34
C ASP A 74 0.93 -9.62 -7.80
N ASN A 75 0.31 -10.80 -7.95
CA ASN A 75 1.04 -12.05 -8.21
C ASN A 75 1.89 -12.05 -9.49
N GLU A 76 1.56 -11.23 -10.48
CA GLU A 76 2.34 -11.10 -11.73
C GLU A 76 3.72 -10.44 -11.51
N TYR A 77 3.89 -9.71 -10.41
CA TYR A 77 5.14 -9.08 -10.00
C TYR A 77 5.84 -9.82 -8.87
N ASP A 78 5.32 -10.99 -8.46
CA ASP A 78 5.92 -11.80 -7.41
C ASP A 78 7.37 -12.14 -7.78
N GLY A 79 8.26 -11.97 -6.81
CA GLY A 79 9.68 -12.17 -7.00
C GLY A 79 10.43 -11.07 -7.76
N LYS A 80 9.77 -9.97 -8.15
CA LYS A 80 10.39 -8.91 -8.97
C LYS A 80 10.46 -7.54 -8.30
N THR A 81 9.97 -7.40 -7.07
CA THR A 81 9.92 -6.13 -6.33
C THR A 81 10.51 -6.27 -4.92
N VAL A 82 11.04 -5.16 -4.42
CA VAL A 82 11.45 -4.95 -3.03
C VAL A 82 10.84 -3.64 -2.57
N CYS A 83 10.21 -3.61 -1.39
CA CYS A 83 9.71 -2.35 -0.84
C CYS A 83 10.02 -2.16 0.64
N TYR A 84 10.06 -0.89 1.02
CA TYR A 84 10.03 -0.44 2.40
C TYR A 84 8.64 0.08 2.72
N GLN A 85 7.96 -0.60 3.64
CA GLN A 85 6.59 -0.30 4.04
C GLN A 85 6.53 0.65 5.24
N ASN A 86 5.39 1.32 5.39
CA ASN A 86 5.14 2.27 6.46
C ASN A 86 5.24 1.71 7.88
N ASN A 87 5.04 0.41 8.05
CA ASN A 87 5.22 -0.29 9.33
C ASN A 87 6.70 -0.59 9.66
N GLY A 88 7.65 -0.08 8.87
CA GLY A 88 9.07 -0.32 9.10
C GLY A 88 9.57 -1.65 8.52
N HIS A 89 8.72 -2.40 7.83
CA HIS A 89 9.09 -3.70 7.28
C HIS A 89 9.70 -3.56 5.89
N LEU A 90 10.73 -4.37 5.63
CA LEU A 90 11.16 -4.66 4.27
C LEU A 90 10.40 -5.88 3.76
N VAL A 91 9.79 -5.75 2.59
CA VAL A 91 9.08 -6.86 1.94
C VAL A 91 9.78 -7.21 0.64
N HIS A 92 10.12 -8.49 0.53
CA HIS A 92 10.90 -9.04 -0.57
C HIS A 92 10.24 -10.33 -1.09
N ILE A 93 10.46 -10.60 -2.39
CA ILE A 93 10.35 -11.88 -3.13
C ILE A 93 9.63 -12.98 -2.33
N ASN A 94 8.34 -13.17 -2.64
CA ASN A 94 7.42 -14.16 -2.06
C ASN A 94 6.70 -13.71 -0.76
N LYS A 95 6.56 -12.39 -0.54
CA LYS A 95 5.79 -11.80 0.59
C LYS A 95 6.40 -12.07 1.96
N ASN A 96 7.71 -12.33 2.02
CA ASN A 96 8.41 -12.41 3.30
C ASN A 96 8.66 -10.99 3.81
N GLU A 97 8.21 -10.73 5.04
CA GLU A 97 8.42 -9.47 5.72
C GLU A 97 9.56 -9.59 6.72
N ILE A 98 10.41 -8.56 6.77
CA ILE A 98 11.48 -8.43 7.74
C ILE A 98 11.26 -7.13 8.50
N ALA A 99 10.95 -7.25 9.78
CA ALA A 99 10.85 -6.13 10.69
C ALA A 99 12.24 -5.69 11.19
N GLY A 100 12.42 -4.40 11.45
CA GLY A 100 13.64 -3.88 12.08
C GLY A 100 14.01 -2.45 11.70
N ASN A 101 13.35 -1.86 10.71
CA ASN A 101 13.50 -0.43 10.42
C ASN A 101 12.42 0.41 11.12
N ALA A 102 12.60 1.73 11.13
CA ALA A 102 11.65 2.64 11.77
C ALA A 102 10.34 2.77 10.96
N LEU A 103 9.26 3.15 11.64
CA LEU A 103 8.00 3.48 10.97
C LEU A 103 8.18 4.70 10.05
N ILE A 104 7.50 4.70 8.91
CA ILE A 104 7.39 5.89 8.06
C ILE A 104 6.22 6.72 8.58
N GLU A 105 6.51 7.93 9.05
CA GLU A 105 5.51 8.87 9.53
C GLU A 105 5.20 9.96 8.49
N ASP A 106 4.11 10.69 8.70
CA ASP A 106 3.70 11.79 7.82
C ASP A 106 4.81 12.84 7.67
N ARG A 107 5.01 13.32 6.43
CA ARG A 107 5.99 14.37 6.06
C ARG A 107 7.45 14.05 6.33
N GLN A 108 7.79 12.81 6.70
CA GLN A 108 9.19 12.39 6.74
C GLN A 108 9.75 12.24 5.33
N THR A 109 11.03 12.56 5.14
CA THR A 109 11.72 12.23 3.90
C THR A 109 12.19 10.79 3.95
N ILE A 110 11.91 10.02 2.89
CA ILE A 110 12.35 8.64 2.73
C ILE A 110 13.23 8.58 1.50
N ALA A 111 14.39 7.94 1.62
CA ALA A 111 15.30 7.74 0.51
C ALA A 111 15.69 6.28 0.35
N LEU A 112 15.83 5.87 -0.90
CA LEU A 112 16.40 4.60 -1.34
C LEU A 112 17.70 4.92 -2.06
N GLU A 113 18.79 4.32 -1.61
CA GLU A 113 20.09 4.44 -2.27
C GLU A 113 20.51 3.07 -2.79
N VAL A 114 20.66 2.95 -4.10
CA VAL A 114 21.19 1.75 -4.72
C VAL A 114 22.68 1.93 -5.02
N ASN A 115 23.49 0.94 -4.70
CA ASN A 115 24.87 0.83 -5.15
C ASN A 115 24.95 -0.30 -6.17
N MET A 116 24.96 0.07 -7.46
CA MET A 116 25.04 -0.89 -8.57
C MET A 116 26.48 -1.29 -8.90
N THR A 117 27.47 -0.59 -8.32
CA THR A 117 28.91 -0.87 -8.52
C THR A 117 29.48 -1.87 -7.52
N SER A 118 28.82 -2.08 -6.38
CA SER A 118 29.26 -3.05 -5.39
C SER A 118 28.94 -4.48 -5.79
N SER A 119 29.71 -5.42 -5.27
CA SER A 119 29.46 -6.87 -5.37
C SER A 119 29.44 -7.47 -3.97
N PRO A 120 28.26 -7.80 -3.41
CA PRO A 120 26.93 -7.71 -4.05
C PRO A 120 26.43 -6.27 -4.19
N ARG A 121 25.52 -6.04 -5.16
CA ARG A 121 24.79 -4.75 -5.29
C ARG A 121 23.87 -4.56 -4.09
N THR A 122 23.74 -3.33 -3.61
CA THR A 122 22.99 -3.03 -2.38
C THR A 122 21.89 -2.00 -2.58
N LEU A 123 20.86 -2.07 -1.75
CA LEU A 123 19.81 -1.07 -1.57
C LEU A 123 19.74 -0.71 -0.08
N THR A 124 19.96 0.56 0.22
CA THR A 124 19.96 1.11 1.58
C THR A 124 18.79 2.10 1.73
N PHE A 125 18.16 2.10 2.89
CA PHE A 125 17.01 2.97 3.18
C PHE A 125 17.38 4.05 4.19
N PHE A 126 16.78 5.22 4.06
CA PHE A 126 16.98 6.35 4.96
C PHE A 126 15.64 6.99 5.31
N ILE A 127 15.50 7.44 6.56
CA ILE A 127 14.39 8.30 7.01
C ILE A 127 15.01 9.59 7.56
N ASN A 128 14.59 10.75 7.05
CA ASN A 128 15.14 12.07 7.41
C ASN A 128 16.68 12.10 7.32
N GLY A 129 17.22 11.48 6.27
CA GLY A 129 18.67 11.35 6.04
C GLY A 129 19.38 10.33 6.94
N GLN A 130 18.71 9.74 7.92
CA GLN A 130 19.29 8.72 8.81
C GLN A 130 19.14 7.32 8.21
N GLN A 131 20.27 6.63 8.04
CA GLN A 131 20.30 5.26 7.52
C GLN A 131 19.53 4.31 8.44
N GLN A 132 18.73 3.44 7.85
CA GLN A 132 17.97 2.43 8.56
C GLN A 132 18.82 1.17 8.86
N PRO A 133 18.53 0.42 9.95
CA PRO A 133 19.33 -0.74 10.35
C PRO A 133 19.39 -1.87 9.32
N LEU A 134 18.32 -2.07 8.55
CA LEU A 134 18.23 -3.10 7.53
C LEU A 134 18.39 -2.50 6.13
N SER A 135 19.17 -3.20 5.32
CA SER A 135 19.39 -2.98 3.90
C SER A 135 19.12 -4.26 3.12
N VAL A 136 18.99 -4.17 1.80
CA VAL A 136 18.91 -5.33 0.91
C VAL A 136 20.21 -5.45 0.13
N CYS A 137 20.74 -6.67 -0.04
CA CYS A 137 21.84 -6.94 -0.96
C CYS A 137 21.39 -7.90 -2.06
N ASN A 138 22.25 -8.13 -3.05
CA ASN A 138 21.96 -8.95 -4.23
C ASN A 138 20.81 -8.43 -5.10
N ILE A 139 20.60 -7.10 -5.16
CA ILE A 139 19.58 -6.51 -6.04
C ILE A 139 19.88 -6.81 -7.53
N PRO A 140 18.86 -6.84 -8.42
CA PRO A 140 19.05 -7.11 -9.84
C PRO A 140 20.06 -6.15 -10.52
N PRO A 141 20.69 -6.55 -11.64
CA PRO A 141 21.65 -5.71 -12.36
C PRO A 141 21.01 -4.50 -13.06
N SER A 142 19.69 -4.49 -13.20
CA SER A 142 18.94 -3.38 -13.79
C SER A 142 17.60 -3.22 -13.08
N ILE A 143 17.34 -2.02 -12.55
CA ILE A 143 16.17 -1.74 -11.72
C ILE A 143 15.48 -0.44 -12.10
N ARG A 144 14.24 -0.28 -11.64
CA ARG A 144 13.51 0.99 -11.60
C ARG A 144 13.06 1.27 -10.17
N PHE A 145 13.03 2.54 -9.78
CA PHE A 145 12.31 2.96 -8.59
C PHE A 145 10.80 2.98 -8.88
N TRP A 146 10.00 2.73 -7.86
CA TRP A 146 8.56 2.87 -7.94
C TRP A 146 7.94 3.36 -6.62
N VAL A 147 6.79 3.99 -6.74
CA VAL A 147 5.90 4.37 -5.63
C VAL A 147 4.46 3.98 -6.00
N PRO A 148 3.68 3.36 -5.09
CA PRO A 148 2.27 3.15 -5.30
C PRO A 148 1.53 4.42 -4.87
N THR A 149 0.45 4.70 -5.59
CA THR A 149 -0.55 5.69 -5.24
C THR A 149 -1.85 4.94 -5.07
N VAL A 150 -2.43 5.05 -3.89
CA VAL A 150 -3.63 4.33 -3.49
C VAL A 150 -4.52 5.31 -2.75
N GLU A 151 -5.70 5.53 -3.28
CA GLU A 151 -6.77 6.23 -2.59
C GLU A 151 -8.05 5.40 -2.75
N THR A 152 -8.82 5.22 -1.68
CA THR A 152 -10.15 4.64 -1.79
C THR A 152 -11.15 5.40 -0.93
N ASN A 153 -12.34 5.60 -1.49
CA ASN A 153 -13.53 6.06 -0.78
C ASN A 153 -14.20 4.93 0.03
N LYS A 154 -13.71 3.70 -0.08
CA LYS A 154 -14.23 2.53 0.62
C LYS A 154 -13.58 2.37 1.98
N LEU A 155 -14.41 2.14 2.98
CA LEU A 155 -14.06 2.03 4.38
C LEU A 155 -14.37 0.63 4.88
N PHE A 156 -13.47 0.09 5.69
CA PHE A 156 -13.74 -1.04 6.56
C PHE A 156 -14.28 -0.55 7.89
N VAL A 157 -15.37 -1.17 8.36
CA VAL A 157 -15.99 -0.89 9.64
C VAL A 157 -15.97 -2.16 10.49
N GLY A 158 -15.07 -2.22 11.47
CA GLY A 158 -14.87 -3.36 12.36
C GLY A 158 -15.49 -3.17 13.74
N ARG A 159 -15.51 -4.26 14.51
CA ARG A 159 -16.05 -4.32 15.89
C ARG A 159 -17.52 -3.92 16.00
N ILE A 160 -18.29 -4.05 14.92
CA ILE A 160 -19.72 -3.75 14.95
C ILE A 160 -20.48 -4.80 15.78
N ASN A 161 -21.60 -4.39 16.35
CA ASN A 161 -22.50 -5.30 17.06
C ASN A 161 -23.01 -6.39 16.06
N PRO A 162 -23.17 -7.66 16.47
CA PRO A 162 -23.76 -8.70 15.62
C PRO A 162 -25.09 -8.32 14.98
N GLN A 163 -25.87 -7.45 15.63
CA GLN A 163 -27.19 -7.00 15.16
C GLN A 163 -27.16 -5.69 14.38
N THR A 164 -25.98 -5.07 14.23
CA THR A 164 -25.84 -3.92 13.33
C THR A 164 -26.16 -4.36 11.89
N THR A 165 -27.04 -3.60 11.24
CA THR A 165 -27.47 -3.83 9.86
C THR A 165 -26.72 -2.94 8.87
N SER A 166 -26.79 -3.28 7.58
CA SER A 166 -26.28 -2.41 6.50
C SER A 166 -26.96 -1.02 6.50
N ALA A 167 -28.24 -0.96 6.88
CA ALA A 167 -28.98 0.30 7.00
C ALA A 167 -28.47 1.17 8.15
N ASP A 168 -28.09 0.58 9.29
CA ASP A 168 -27.49 1.29 10.42
C ASP A 168 -26.16 1.93 10.01
N LEU A 169 -25.33 1.19 9.26
CA LEU A 169 -24.09 1.72 8.70
C LEU A 169 -24.38 2.86 7.71
N GLY A 170 -25.30 2.67 6.77
CA GLY A 170 -25.68 3.72 5.82
C GLY A 170 -26.16 4.99 6.50
N LYS A 171 -26.98 4.86 7.54
CA LYS A 171 -27.47 6.00 8.34
C LYS A 171 -26.34 6.71 9.08
N LEU A 172 -25.49 5.97 9.80
CA LEU A 172 -24.40 6.57 10.57
C LEU A 172 -23.40 7.31 9.68
N PHE A 173 -23.00 6.69 8.56
CA PHE A 173 -22.03 7.29 7.64
C PHE A 173 -22.66 8.42 6.80
N GLY A 174 -23.97 8.36 6.57
CA GLY A 174 -24.75 9.44 5.98
C GLY A 174 -24.70 10.76 6.77
N GLU A 175 -24.37 10.73 8.07
CA GLU A 175 -24.16 11.94 8.87
C GLU A 175 -22.92 12.73 8.44
N VAL A 176 -21.96 12.09 7.75
CA VAL A 176 -20.70 12.70 7.32
C VAL A 176 -20.72 13.12 5.84
N GLY A 177 -21.43 12.38 5.01
CA GLY A 177 -21.51 12.63 3.57
C GLY A 177 -22.34 11.59 2.84
N GLN A 178 -22.51 11.76 1.54
CA GLN A 178 -23.26 10.82 0.72
C GLN A 178 -22.59 9.44 0.71
N VAL A 179 -23.38 8.41 1.00
CA VAL A 179 -22.97 7.01 0.98
C VAL A 179 -23.42 6.38 -0.34
N GLU A 180 -22.49 5.79 -1.07
CA GLU A 180 -22.79 5.02 -2.30
C GLU A 180 -23.25 3.61 -1.97
N SER A 181 -22.63 2.98 -0.98
CA SER A 181 -23.03 1.65 -0.52
C SER A 181 -22.63 1.40 0.93
N ALA A 182 -23.40 0.59 1.64
CA ALA A 182 -23.08 0.10 2.98
C ALA A 182 -23.50 -1.37 3.08
N ASN A 183 -22.59 -2.24 3.53
CA ASN A 183 -22.81 -3.68 3.58
C ASN A 183 -22.20 -4.30 4.83
N VAL A 184 -22.99 -5.00 5.63
CA VAL A 184 -22.48 -5.86 6.71
C VAL A 184 -22.06 -7.21 6.13
N ALA A 185 -20.87 -7.68 6.48
CA ALA A 185 -20.39 -8.97 6.05
C ALA A 185 -21.02 -10.09 6.90
N THR A 186 -21.64 -11.06 6.24
CA THR A 186 -22.25 -12.23 6.88
C THR A 186 -21.60 -13.53 6.42
N THR A 187 -21.84 -14.62 7.14
CA THR A 187 -21.61 -15.98 6.64
C THR A 187 -22.72 -16.37 5.64
N ASN A 188 -22.60 -17.56 5.04
CA ASN A 188 -23.62 -18.09 4.12
C ASN A 188 -24.97 -18.33 4.83
N GLU A 189 -24.93 -18.54 6.15
CA GLU A 189 -26.10 -18.71 7.02
C GLU A 189 -26.69 -17.37 7.51
N GLY A 190 -26.19 -16.23 6.99
CA GLY A 190 -26.67 -14.90 7.35
C GLY A 190 -26.13 -14.37 8.69
N ILE A 191 -25.19 -15.06 9.32
CA ILE A 191 -24.64 -14.66 10.63
C ILE A 191 -23.62 -13.54 10.43
N SER A 192 -23.76 -12.44 11.18
CA SER A 192 -22.83 -11.31 11.13
C SER A 192 -21.40 -11.72 11.49
N ARG A 193 -20.45 -11.34 10.63
CA ARG A 193 -19.01 -11.48 10.88
C ARG A 193 -18.44 -10.34 11.72
N ARG A 194 -19.29 -9.45 12.22
CA ARG A 194 -18.94 -8.29 13.08
C ARG A 194 -18.01 -7.29 12.39
N PHE A 195 -18.12 -7.18 11.07
CA PHE A 195 -17.58 -6.09 10.29
C PHE A 195 -18.45 -5.81 9.06
N GLY A 196 -18.24 -4.66 8.45
CA GLY A 196 -18.88 -4.26 7.21
C GLY A 196 -18.00 -3.32 6.40
N TYR A 197 -18.55 -2.87 5.27
CA TYR A 197 -17.92 -1.96 4.35
C TYR A 197 -18.85 -0.80 4.03
N VAL A 198 -18.30 0.40 3.93
CA VAL A 198 -19.04 1.58 3.49
C VAL A 198 -18.24 2.27 2.40
N THR A 199 -18.87 2.55 1.27
CA THR A 199 -18.28 3.33 0.18
C THR A 199 -18.90 4.72 0.22
N MET A 200 -18.09 5.74 0.49
CA MET A 200 -18.51 7.14 0.46
C MET A 200 -18.47 7.66 -0.98
N ASN A 201 -19.11 8.79 -1.27
CA ASN A 201 -19.08 9.37 -2.62
C ASN A 201 -17.73 10.01 -3.03
N SER A 202 -16.76 10.11 -2.12
CA SER A 202 -15.45 10.74 -2.35
C SER A 202 -14.42 10.28 -1.31
N VAL A 203 -13.13 10.40 -1.64
CA VAL A 203 -12.02 10.10 -0.70
C VAL A 203 -12.04 11.06 0.49
N GLU A 204 -12.36 12.33 0.28
CA GLU A 204 -12.45 13.32 1.35
C GLU A 204 -13.60 13.01 2.31
N ALA A 205 -14.75 12.57 1.80
CA ALA A 205 -15.85 12.11 2.65
C ALA A 205 -15.45 10.86 3.45
N ALA A 206 -14.71 9.92 2.83
CA ALA A 206 -14.19 8.74 3.52
C ALA A 206 -13.17 9.10 4.61
N GLN A 207 -12.26 10.02 4.33
CA GLN A 207 -11.27 10.53 5.29
C GLN A 207 -11.96 11.22 6.47
N ARG A 208 -12.93 12.11 6.21
CA ARG A 208 -13.74 12.74 7.26
C ARG A 208 -14.50 11.71 8.08
N ALA A 209 -15.05 10.67 7.44
CA ALA A 209 -15.78 9.61 8.14
C ALA A 209 -14.88 8.84 9.10
N ILE A 210 -13.62 8.56 8.72
CA ILE A 210 -12.64 7.97 9.65
C ILE A 210 -12.38 8.91 10.82
N GLN A 211 -12.10 10.20 10.56
CA GLN A 211 -11.78 11.17 11.60
C GLN A 211 -12.92 11.32 12.62
N VAL A 212 -14.17 11.30 12.16
CA VAL A 212 -15.35 11.57 12.99
C VAL A 212 -15.92 10.30 13.63
N LEU A 213 -15.90 9.16 12.92
CA LEU A 213 -16.62 7.95 13.33
C LEU A 213 -15.73 6.86 13.90
N ASN A 214 -14.41 6.90 13.70
CA ASN A 214 -13.52 5.91 14.30
C ASN A 214 -13.56 6.00 15.84
N GLY A 215 -13.85 4.89 16.50
CA GLY A 215 -14.06 4.81 17.95
C GLY A 215 -15.47 5.17 18.42
N ARG A 216 -16.37 5.64 17.53
CA ARG A 216 -17.75 6.01 17.90
C ARG A 216 -18.56 4.78 18.32
N THR A 217 -19.44 4.96 19.30
CA THR A 217 -20.33 3.88 19.74
C THR A 217 -21.50 3.71 18.76
N LEU A 218 -21.67 2.51 18.21
CA LEU A 218 -22.82 2.08 17.41
C LEU A 218 -23.38 0.80 18.03
N ASN A 219 -24.67 0.81 18.39
CA ASN A 219 -25.36 -0.33 19.01
C ASN A 219 -24.59 -0.92 20.21
N GLY A 220 -24.05 -0.03 21.06
CA GLY A 220 -23.31 -0.40 22.27
C GLY A 220 -21.85 -0.84 22.05
N HIS A 221 -21.34 -0.77 20.81
CA HIS A 221 -19.96 -1.16 20.48
C HIS A 221 -19.17 0.02 19.90
N ASN A 222 -17.92 0.20 20.33
CA ASN A 222 -17.02 1.18 19.73
C ASN A 222 -16.46 0.62 18.42
N ILE A 223 -16.89 1.21 17.31
CA ILE A 223 -16.52 0.75 15.98
C ILE A 223 -15.09 1.18 15.63
N VAL A 224 -14.44 0.41 14.77
CA VAL A 224 -13.16 0.77 14.17
C VAL A 224 -13.40 1.11 12.71
N VAL A 225 -13.10 2.34 12.32
CA VAL A 225 -13.22 2.80 10.93
C VAL A 225 -11.83 3.06 10.39
N ARG A 226 -11.53 2.47 9.24
CA ARG A 226 -10.27 2.68 8.51
C ARG A 226 -10.53 2.49 7.03
N PHE A 227 -9.62 2.96 6.21
CA PHE A 227 -9.70 2.67 4.78
C PHE A 227 -9.72 1.17 4.52
N TYR A 228 -10.53 0.76 3.56
CA TYR A 228 -10.56 -0.61 3.08
C TYR A 228 -9.23 -0.92 2.38
N ARG A 229 -8.69 -2.12 2.60
CA ARG A 229 -7.58 -2.67 1.84
C ARG A 229 -8.10 -3.94 1.20
N ASP A 230 -7.95 -4.06 -0.12
CA ASP A 230 -8.22 -5.31 -0.80
C ASP A 230 -7.05 -6.26 -0.50
N ILE A 231 -7.16 -7.02 0.60
CA ILE A 231 -6.23 -8.09 0.94
C ILE A 231 -6.84 -9.42 0.47
N SER A 232 -7.52 -9.44 -0.68
CA SER A 232 -7.97 -10.71 -1.24
C SER A 232 -6.76 -11.65 -1.30
N PRO A 233 -6.85 -12.85 -0.69
CA PRO A 233 -5.73 -13.78 -0.73
C PRO A 233 -5.43 -14.07 -2.20
N PRO A 234 -4.16 -14.20 -2.59
CA PRO A 234 -3.84 -14.61 -3.94
C PRO A 234 -4.61 -15.90 -4.26
N PRO A 235 -5.06 -16.11 -5.51
CA PRO A 235 -5.58 -17.41 -5.93
C PRO A 235 -4.65 -18.52 -5.41
N ALA A 236 -5.25 -19.57 -4.85
CA ALA A 236 -4.56 -20.60 -4.09
C ALA A 236 -3.24 -21.00 -4.76
N PRO A 237 -2.10 -21.05 -4.02
CA PRO A 237 -0.83 -21.43 -4.61
C PRO A 237 -0.97 -22.79 -5.31
N ILE A 238 -0.57 -22.86 -6.58
CA ILE A 238 -0.29 -24.14 -7.21
C ILE A 238 0.81 -24.79 -6.36
N GLN A 239 0.49 -25.88 -5.66
CA GLN A 239 1.44 -26.60 -4.82
C GLN A 239 2.62 -27.09 -5.67
N ARG A 240 3.69 -26.31 -5.73
CA ARG A 240 5.02 -26.78 -6.16
C ARG A 240 5.82 -27.11 -4.92
N ASN A 241 5.83 -28.41 -4.58
CA ASN A 241 6.72 -28.98 -3.58
C ASN A 241 8.17 -28.65 -3.95
N TRP A 242 8.89 -27.86 -3.14
CA TRP A 242 10.34 -27.88 -3.18
C TRP A 242 10.97 -27.67 -1.79
N ARG A 243 11.92 -28.56 -1.47
CA ARG A 243 12.70 -28.63 -0.23
C ARG A 243 13.94 -27.74 -0.35
N GLY A 244 14.31 -27.03 0.70
CA GLY A 244 15.63 -26.38 0.77
C GLY A 244 15.90 -25.69 2.10
N LYS A 245 16.89 -26.21 2.85
CA LYS A 245 17.46 -25.62 4.08
C LYS A 245 18.38 -24.45 3.73
N GLY A 246 18.43 -23.39 4.53
CA GLY A 246 19.50 -22.38 4.45
C GLY A 246 19.27 -21.12 5.28
N THR A 247 20.33 -20.67 5.93
CA THR A 247 20.45 -19.66 7.00
C THR A 247 20.07 -18.22 6.61
N LYS A 248 19.44 -17.48 7.54
CA LYS A 248 19.05 -16.06 7.39
C LYS A 248 20.26 -15.11 7.33
N ARG A 249 20.60 -14.67 6.12
CA ARG A 249 21.12 -13.34 5.75
C ARG A 249 20.64 -13.09 4.32
N PHE A 250 20.07 -11.92 4.04
CA PHE A 250 19.65 -11.51 2.69
C PHE A 250 20.78 -10.78 1.99
#